data_AF-O53452-F1
#
_entry.id   AF-O53452-F1
#
_cell.length_a   1.000
_cell.length_b   1.000
_cell.length_c   1.000
_cell.angle_alpha   90.00
_cell.angle_beta   90.00
_cell.angle_gamma   90.00
#
_symmetry.space_group_name_H-M   'P 1'
#
loop_
_entity.id
_entity.type
_entity.pdbx_description
1 polymer ?
#
loop_
_entity_poly.entity_id
_entity_poly.type
_entity_poly.pdbx_seq_one_letter_code
_entity_poly.pdbx_strand_id
1 'polypeptide(L)'
;MVVDSCVAESRYGPVRGADDGRVKVWKGIRYAAPPLGDLRFRTPEPPERWTEVADATTFGPACPQPAIPNMPLDLGASQSEDCWSLNIWAPADTEPGDGKPVMVWLHGGAYILGSGSQPLYNGRRLAASGDVVVVTVNYRLGALGFLDLSSFNTSRRRFDSNIGLRDVLAVLRWVADNIAVFGGDPEKVTLFGESARESSRPCSPPRRPRVCSRRRSPRAHRRHRSTTR
;
A
#
# COMPACT_ATOMS: atom_id res chain seq x y z
N MET A 1 -0.21 3.79 34.70
CA MET A 1 -0.16 4.57 33.47
C MET A 1 -1.40 4.22 32.68
N VAL A 2 -2.28 5.19 32.40
CA VAL A 2 -3.42 4.96 31.50
C VAL A 2 -2.81 4.78 30.12
N VAL A 3 -2.86 3.56 29.58
CA VAL A 3 -2.44 3.30 28.20
C VAL A 3 -3.48 3.99 27.33
N ASP A 4 -3.05 5.01 26.59
CA ASP A 4 -3.92 5.66 25.63
C ASP A 4 -4.19 4.66 24.50
N SER A 5 -5.38 4.05 24.53
CA SER A 5 -5.77 2.98 23.60
C SER A 5 -5.85 3.45 22.14
N CYS A 6 -5.75 4.75 21.89
CA CYS A 6 -5.69 5.34 20.56
C CYS A 6 -4.26 5.55 20.03
N VAL A 7 -3.22 5.24 20.81
CA VAL A 7 -1.83 5.29 20.34
C VAL A 7 -1.45 3.91 19.80
N ALA A 8 -1.12 3.85 18.51
CA ALA A 8 -0.62 2.66 17.85
C ALA A 8 0.87 2.81 17.55
N GLU A 9 1.68 1.82 17.96
CA GLU A 9 3.13 1.80 17.77
C GLU A 9 3.49 1.22 16.39
N SER A 10 3.48 2.07 15.36
CA SER A 10 3.90 1.63 14.03
C SER A 10 5.42 1.40 13.97
N ARG A 11 5.89 0.65 12.96
CA ARG A 11 7.31 0.42 12.67
C ARG A 11 8.13 1.72 12.56
N TYR A 12 7.49 2.81 12.16
CA TYR A 12 8.12 4.12 11.95
C TYR A 12 8.00 5.05 13.16
N GLY A 13 7.09 4.77 14.09
CA GLY A 13 6.88 5.55 15.30
C GLY A 13 5.41 5.55 15.75
N PRO A 14 5.13 6.09 16.95
CA PRO A 14 3.78 6.14 17.51
C PRO A 14 2.86 7.09 16.75
N VAL A 15 1.61 6.67 16.54
CA VAL A 15 0.54 7.51 15.94
C VAL A 15 -0.68 7.52 16.84
N ARG A 16 -1.24 8.71 17.10
CA ARG A 16 -2.42 8.89 17.95
C ARG A 16 -3.65 9.15 17.08
N GLY A 17 -4.61 8.25 17.16
CA GLY A 17 -5.92 8.38 16.54
C GLY A 17 -6.94 9.04 17.46
N ALA A 18 -8.21 8.79 17.14
CA ALA A 18 -9.35 9.12 17.98
C ALA A 18 -10.27 7.90 18.12
N ASP A 19 -11.01 7.84 19.22
CA ASP A 19 -12.09 6.87 19.44
C ASP A 19 -13.42 7.63 19.53
N ASP A 20 -14.40 7.21 18.75
CA ASP A 20 -15.75 7.80 18.75
C ASP A 20 -16.82 6.91 19.43
N GLY A 21 -16.39 5.88 20.15
CA GLY A 21 -17.22 4.89 20.83
C GLY A 21 -17.78 3.80 19.91
N ARG A 22 -17.62 3.92 18.59
CA ARG A 22 -17.95 2.84 17.63
C ARG A 22 -16.75 2.37 16.83
N VAL A 23 -15.82 3.27 16.52
CA VAL A 23 -14.54 2.93 15.88
C VAL A 23 -13.40 3.72 16.51
N LYS A 24 -12.22 3.08 16.54
CA LYS A 24 -10.93 3.77 16.59
C LYS A 24 -10.55 4.17 15.17
N VAL A 25 -10.07 5.39 15.00
CA VAL A 25 -9.71 5.95 13.69
C VAL A 25 -8.37 6.67 13.75
N TRP A 26 -7.52 6.36 12.77
CA TRP A 26 -6.27 7.07 12.52
C TRP A 26 -6.27 7.58 11.08
N LYS A 27 -5.90 8.83 10.87
CA LYS A 27 -5.97 9.52 9.58
C LYS A 27 -4.64 10.20 9.29
N GLY A 28 -4.31 10.37 8.02
CA GLY A 28 -3.11 11.10 7.64
C GLY A 28 -1.80 10.36 7.94
N ILE A 29 -1.82 9.06 8.24
CA ILE A 29 -0.59 8.30 8.54
C ILE A 29 0.26 8.20 7.29
N ARG A 30 1.53 8.63 7.36
CA ARG A 30 2.46 8.50 6.23
C ARG A 30 2.89 7.06 6.01
N TYR A 31 2.80 6.60 4.76
CA TYR A 31 3.30 5.28 4.35
C TYR A 31 4.63 5.32 3.59
N ALA A 32 5.07 6.50 3.17
CA ALA A 32 6.29 6.75 2.42
C ALA A 32 6.83 8.17 2.69
N ALA A 33 8.11 8.41 2.39
CA ALA A 33 8.75 9.72 2.51
C ALA A 33 8.15 10.73 1.51
N PRO A 34 7.89 12.00 1.85
CA PRO A 34 7.20 12.94 0.96
C PRO A 34 7.79 12.96 -0.47
N PRO A 35 6.97 12.86 -1.54
CA PRO A 35 7.46 12.78 -2.92
C PRO A 35 7.85 14.15 -3.49
N LEU A 36 8.63 14.91 -2.71
CA LEU A 36 9.06 16.27 -2.97
C LEU A 36 10.51 16.29 -3.45
N GLY A 37 10.92 17.38 -4.12
CA GLY A 37 12.29 17.56 -4.60
C GLY A 37 12.75 16.41 -5.48
N ASP A 38 13.86 15.76 -5.10
CA ASP A 38 14.44 14.64 -5.84
C ASP A 38 13.57 13.38 -5.86
N LEU A 39 12.61 13.24 -4.94
CA LEU A 39 11.65 12.13 -4.92
C LEU A 39 10.44 12.37 -5.85
N ARG A 40 10.33 13.57 -6.43
CA ARG A 40 9.30 13.85 -7.44
C ARG A 40 9.55 12.98 -8.67
N PHE A 41 8.55 12.22 -9.10
CA PHE A 41 8.64 11.21 -10.16
C PHE A 41 9.61 10.04 -9.85
N ARG A 42 9.82 9.72 -8.57
CA ARG A 42 10.56 8.52 -8.14
C ARG A 42 9.65 7.54 -7.42
N THR A 43 10.01 6.25 -7.45
CA THR A 43 9.39 5.20 -6.63
C THR A 43 9.35 5.60 -5.15
N PRO A 44 8.29 5.25 -4.39
CA PRO A 44 8.24 5.51 -2.96
C PRO A 44 9.42 4.92 -2.19
N GLU A 45 9.93 5.71 -1.25
CA GLU A 45 10.90 5.30 -0.25
C GLU A 45 10.23 5.27 1.13
N PRO A 46 10.71 4.42 2.07
CA PRO A 46 10.18 4.40 3.44
C PRO A 46 10.24 5.78 4.09
N PRO A 47 9.24 6.16 4.91
CA PRO A 47 9.30 7.43 5.64
C PRO A 47 10.43 7.40 6.68
N GLU A 48 10.92 8.58 7.06
CA GLU A 48 11.79 8.71 8.22
C GLU A 48 11.08 8.23 9.48
N ARG A 49 11.84 7.65 10.42
CA ARG A 49 11.30 7.27 11.72
C ARG A 49 11.13 8.50 12.60
N TRP A 50 10.10 8.49 13.42
CA TRP A 50 9.86 9.49 14.45
C TRP A 50 9.72 8.82 15.83
N THR A 51 10.05 9.57 16.89
CA THR A 51 9.92 9.12 18.29
C THR A 51 8.72 9.74 18.99
N GLU A 52 8.37 10.98 18.62
CA GLU A 52 7.25 11.70 19.20
C GLU A 52 5.92 11.21 18.64
N VAL A 53 4.88 11.19 19.47
CA VAL A 53 3.54 10.74 19.05
C VAL A 53 3.01 11.66 17.95
N ALA A 54 2.88 11.14 16.73
CA ALA A 54 2.33 11.87 15.62
C ALA A 54 0.80 11.94 15.71
N ASP A 55 0.23 13.12 15.47
CA ASP A 55 -1.22 13.31 15.41
C ASP A 55 -1.79 12.69 14.13
N ALA A 56 -2.67 11.71 14.30
CA ALA A 56 -3.39 11.03 13.24
C ALA A 56 -4.91 11.22 13.41
N THR A 57 -5.36 12.38 13.89
CA THR A 57 -6.80 12.69 14.02
C THR A 57 -7.39 13.39 12.79
N THR A 58 -6.55 13.99 11.95
CA THR A 58 -6.91 14.74 10.73
C THR A 58 -6.49 14.04 9.45
N PHE A 59 -7.26 14.20 8.37
CA PHE A 59 -6.88 13.68 7.06
C PHE A 59 -5.60 14.36 6.53
N GLY A 60 -4.73 13.56 5.91
CA GLY A 60 -3.64 14.09 5.10
C GLY A 60 -4.15 14.69 3.79
N PRO A 61 -3.32 15.48 3.08
CA PRO A 61 -3.72 16.11 1.83
C PRO A 61 -4.09 15.10 0.74
N ALA A 62 -5.07 15.45 -0.09
CA ALA A 62 -5.33 14.74 -1.34
C ALA A 62 -4.19 14.97 -2.34
N CYS A 63 -3.94 14.01 -3.24
CA CYS A 63 -2.92 14.19 -4.27
C CYS A 63 -3.37 15.24 -5.30
N PRO A 64 -2.41 15.95 -5.94
CA PRO A 64 -2.74 17.01 -6.90
C PRO A 64 -3.51 16.45 -8.09
N GLN A 65 -4.61 17.11 -8.42
CA GLN A 65 -5.55 16.70 -9.44
C GLN A 65 -6.36 17.91 -9.95
N PRO A 66 -6.76 17.92 -11.23
CA PRO A 66 -7.52 19.03 -11.78
C PRO A 66 -8.90 19.13 -11.15
N ALA A 67 -9.39 20.36 -10.97
CA ALA A 67 -10.82 20.58 -10.74
C ALA A 67 -11.57 20.44 -12.07
N ILE A 68 -12.58 19.57 -12.12
CA ILE A 68 -13.43 19.40 -13.31
C ILE A 68 -14.74 20.17 -13.07
N PRO A 69 -15.01 21.27 -13.80
CA PRO A 69 -16.14 22.16 -13.51
C PRO A 69 -17.50 21.47 -13.48
N ASN A 70 -17.71 20.49 -14.36
CA ASN A 70 -18.98 19.76 -14.47
C ASN A 70 -19.03 18.47 -13.63
N MET A 71 -18.00 18.23 -12.81
CA MET A 71 -17.90 17.06 -11.94
C MET A 71 -17.19 17.45 -10.64
N PRO A 72 -17.85 18.28 -9.79
CA PRO A 72 -17.26 18.68 -8.52
C PRO A 72 -17.06 17.46 -7.62
N LEU A 73 -15.84 17.32 -7.10
CA LEU A 73 -15.46 16.24 -6.21
C LEU A 73 -15.03 16.82 -4.87
N ASP A 74 -15.76 16.47 -3.81
CA ASP A 74 -15.31 16.76 -2.44
C ASP A 74 -14.19 15.78 -2.07
N LEU A 75 -12.96 16.26 -2.10
CA LEU A 75 -11.76 15.50 -1.76
C LEU A 75 -11.63 15.24 -0.26
N GLY A 76 -12.38 15.95 0.59
CA GLY A 76 -12.30 15.87 2.05
C GLY A 76 -11.03 16.48 2.67
N ALA A 77 -10.10 16.98 1.85
CA ALA A 77 -8.86 17.62 2.27
C ALA A 77 -8.33 18.56 1.18
N SER A 78 -7.41 19.47 1.56
CA SER A 78 -6.64 20.27 0.60
C SER A 78 -5.73 19.40 -0.26
N GLN A 79 -5.35 19.88 -1.44
CA GLN A 79 -4.40 19.18 -2.29
C GLN A 79 -2.94 19.55 -1.97
N SER A 80 -2.03 18.59 -2.05
CA SER A 80 -0.57 18.80 -1.94
C SER A 80 0.19 17.64 -2.60
N GLU A 81 1.43 17.86 -3.06
CA GLU A 81 2.31 16.75 -3.46
C GLU A 81 2.72 15.87 -2.27
N ASP A 82 2.75 16.41 -1.04
CA ASP A 82 2.90 15.62 0.19
C ASP A 82 1.58 14.91 0.56
N CYS A 83 1.16 13.97 -0.30
CA CYS A 83 -0.14 13.28 -0.21
C CYS A 83 -0.04 11.79 0.14
N TRP A 84 1.13 11.27 0.54
CA TRP A 84 1.33 9.85 0.82
C TRP A 84 0.84 9.42 2.20
N SER A 85 -0.45 9.61 2.39
CA SER A 85 -1.17 9.25 3.58
C SER A 85 -2.13 8.08 3.36
N LEU A 86 -2.31 7.30 4.41
CA LEU A 86 -3.42 6.37 4.57
C LEU A 86 -4.22 6.69 5.84
N ASN A 87 -5.42 6.15 5.89
CA ASN A 87 -6.32 6.27 7.03
C ASN A 87 -6.82 4.86 7.39
N ILE A 88 -7.02 4.60 8.68
CA ILE A 88 -7.38 3.31 9.26
C ILE A 88 -8.60 3.49 10.14
N TRP A 89 -9.59 2.61 10.01
CA TRP A 89 -10.72 2.46 10.91
C TRP A 89 -10.75 1.03 11.44
N ALA A 90 -10.89 0.88 12.75
CA ALA A 90 -11.09 -0.41 13.41
C ALA A 90 -12.29 -0.30 14.37
N PRO A 91 -13.06 -1.38 14.61
CA PRO A 91 -14.07 -1.41 15.69
C PRO A 91 -13.52 -0.88 17.02
N ALA A 92 -14.33 -0.18 17.80
CA ALA A 92 -13.85 0.48 19.04
C ALA A 92 -13.28 -0.51 20.08
N ASP A 93 -13.76 -1.74 20.10
CA ASP A 93 -13.30 -2.83 20.96
C ASP A 93 -12.07 -3.57 20.41
N THR A 94 -11.52 -3.13 19.26
CA THR A 94 -10.33 -3.74 18.66
C THR A 94 -9.08 -3.42 19.45
N GLU A 95 -8.32 -4.44 19.81
CA GLU A 95 -7.01 -4.32 20.45
C GLU A 95 -5.87 -4.81 19.53
N PRO A 96 -4.62 -4.38 19.78
CA PRO A 96 -3.46 -4.87 19.02
C PRO A 96 -3.37 -6.41 19.08
N GLY A 97 -3.28 -7.05 17.92
CA GLY A 97 -3.17 -8.50 17.82
C GLY A 97 -4.48 -9.29 17.69
N ASP A 98 -5.66 -8.63 17.68
CA ASP A 98 -6.96 -9.30 17.50
C ASP A 98 -7.09 -10.07 16.17
N GLY A 99 -6.29 -9.73 15.16
CA GLY A 99 -6.22 -10.47 13.90
C GLY A 99 -7.49 -10.37 13.05
N LYS A 100 -8.14 -9.19 13.06
CA LYS A 100 -9.33 -8.92 12.25
C LYS A 100 -8.99 -8.87 10.75
N PRO A 101 -9.90 -9.28 9.85
CA PRO A 101 -9.68 -9.13 8.40
C PRO A 101 -9.44 -7.67 8.02
N VAL A 102 -8.57 -7.44 7.03
CA VAL A 102 -8.16 -6.10 6.59
C VAL A 102 -8.68 -5.84 5.18
N MET A 103 -9.39 -4.72 5.00
CA MET A 103 -9.92 -4.27 3.72
C MET A 103 -9.22 -2.97 3.29
N VAL A 104 -8.41 -3.03 2.24
CA VAL A 104 -7.68 -1.87 1.69
C VAL A 104 -8.44 -1.30 0.48
N TRP A 105 -9.02 -0.12 0.67
CA TRP A 105 -9.78 0.64 -0.32
C TRP A 105 -8.89 1.54 -1.17
N LEU A 106 -9.10 1.46 -2.48
CA LEU A 106 -8.42 2.30 -3.46
C LEU A 106 -9.46 3.04 -4.26
N HIS A 107 -9.49 4.35 -4.09
CA HIS A 107 -10.43 5.21 -4.78
C HIS A 107 -10.25 5.13 -6.30
N GLY A 108 -11.37 5.30 -7.00
CA GLY A 108 -11.44 5.44 -8.44
C GLY A 108 -11.00 6.83 -8.91
N GLY A 109 -11.47 7.22 -10.10
CA GLY A 109 -11.14 8.50 -10.74
C GLY A 109 -10.15 8.39 -11.89
N ALA A 110 -10.15 7.26 -12.61
CA ALA A 110 -9.39 7.04 -13.86
C ALA A 110 -7.90 7.41 -13.77
N TYR A 111 -7.27 7.19 -12.62
CA TYR A 111 -5.87 7.58 -12.33
C TYR A 111 -5.57 9.08 -12.37
N ILE A 112 -6.59 9.94 -12.49
CA ILE A 112 -6.44 11.39 -12.58
C ILE A 112 -7.14 12.15 -11.45
N LEU A 113 -8.08 11.50 -10.76
CA LEU A 113 -8.91 12.09 -9.71
C LEU A 113 -9.07 11.13 -8.53
N GLY A 114 -9.60 11.65 -7.43
CA GLY A 114 -10.02 10.91 -6.25
C GLY A 114 -9.08 11.09 -5.06
N SER A 115 -9.55 10.67 -3.88
CA SER A 115 -8.75 10.67 -2.66
C SER A 115 -9.29 9.68 -1.63
N GLY A 116 -8.41 9.14 -0.78
CA GLY A 116 -8.78 8.35 0.40
C GLY A 116 -9.52 9.15 1.48
N SER A 117 -9.52 10.48 1.44
CA SER A 117 -10.23 11.34 2.41
C SER A 117 -11.64 11.74 1.98
N GLN A 118 -12.12 11.32 0.81
CA GLN A 118 -13.47 11.67 0.35
C GLN A 118 -14.53 11.18 1.35
N PRO A 119 -15.52 12.00 1.72
CA PRO A 119 -16.56 11.59 2.68
C PRO A 119 -17.32 10.33 2.27
N LEU A 120 -17.46 10.09 0.97
CA LEU A 120 -18.07 8.88 0.40
C LEU A 120 -17.35 7.59 0.84
N TYR A 121 -16.05 7.65 1.10
CA TYR A 121 -15.21 6.49 1.44
C TYR A 121 -14.95 6.37 2.94
N ASN A 122 -15.75 7.04 3.78
CA ASN A 122 -15.60 6.95 5.22
C ASN A 122 -15.78 5.49 5.70
N GLY A 123 -14.68 4.89 6.16
CA GLY A 123 -14.60 3.48 6.55
C GLY A 123 -15.38 3.11 7.82
N ARG A 124 -15.89 4.10 8.56
CA ARG A 124 -16.54 3.93 9.86
C ARG A 124 -17.66 2.88 9.89
N ARG A 125 -18.58 2.94 8.92
CA ARG A 125 -19.73 2.01 8.88
C ARG A 125 -19.28 0.59 8.56
N LEU A 126 -18.36 0.46 7.59
CA LEU A 126 -17.86 -0.84 7.17
C LEU A 126 -17.04 -1.51 8.29
N ALA A 127 -16.19 -0.75 8.96
CA ALA A 127 -15.41 -1.26 10.10
C ALA A 127 -16.32 -1.74 11.23
N ALA A 128 -17.24 -0.89 11.70
CA ALA A 128 -18.10 -1.22 12.84
C ALA A 128 -19.11 -2.34 12.56
N SER A 129 -19.73 -2.37 11.38
CA SER A 129 -20.77 -3.37 11.07
C SER A 129 -20.21 -4.67 10.49
N GLY A 130 -19.04 -4.61 9.85
CA GLY A 130 -18.40 -5.79 9.24
C GLY A 130 -17.43 -6.52 10.16
N ASP A 131 -17.09 -5.94 11.31
CA ASP A 131 -16.02 -6.41 12.20
C ASP A 131 -14.67 -6.57 11.49
N VAL A 132 -14.26 -5.52 10.77
CA VAL A 132 -13.06 -5.50 9.93
C VAL A 132 -12.24 -4.23 10.14
N VAL A 133 -10.94 -4.30 9.87
CA VAL A 133 -10.09 -3.11 9.75
C VAL A 133 -10.19 -2.59 8.32
N VAL A 134 -10.56 -1.32 8.16
CA VAL A 134 -10.66 -0.66 6.86
C VAL A 134 -9.51 0.32 6.69
N VAL A 135 -8.84 0.26 5.55
CA VAL A 135 -7.74 1.17 5.20
C VAL A 135 -8.11 1.92 3.91
N THR A 136 -8.10 3.25 3.91
CA THR A 136 -8.24 4.06 2.68
C THR A 136 -6.91 4.74 2.39
N VAL A 137 -6.52 4.89 1.13
CA VAL A 137 -5.21 5.43 0.80
C VAL A 137 -5.25 6.49 -0.29
N ASN A 138 -4.27 7.39 -0.25
CA ASN A 138 -3.92 8.24 -1.38
C ASN A 138 -2.75 7.61 -2.14
N TYR A 139 -2.73 7.76 -3.47
CA TYR A 139 -1.62 7.38 -4.36
C TYR A 139 -1.49 8.44 -5.46
N ARG A 140 -0.31 8.63 -6.03
CA ARG A 140 -0.09 9.71 -7.02
C ARG A 140 -0.97 9.51 -8.26
N LEU A 141 -1.49 10.63 -8.74
CA LEU A 141 -2.42 10.73 -9.86
C LEU A 141 -1.80 11.49 -11.04
N GLY A 142 -2.42 11.37 -12.22
CA GLY A 142 -2.06 12.08 -13.44
C GLY A 142 -0.59 11.89 -13.80
N ALA A 143 0.04 12.96 -14.30
CA ALA A 143 1.46 12.93 -14.66
C ALA A 143 2.37 12.59 -13.46
N LEU A 144 2.02 12.98 -12.24
CA LEU A 144 2.84 12.69 -11.06
C LEU A 144 2.92 11.18 -10.75
N GLY A 145 1.88 10.42 -11.08
CA GLY A 145 1.84 8.96 -10.89
C GLY A 145 2.15 8.15 -12.14
N PHE A 146 1.91 8.68 -13.34
CA PHE A 146 1.84 7.87 -14.55
C PHE A 146 2.63 8.44 -15.73
N LEU A 147 3.45 9.48 -15.52
CA LEU A 147 4.43 9.91 -16.52
C LEU A 147 5.44 8.78 -16.78
N ASP A 148 5.48 8.30 -18.02
CA ASP A 148 6.44 7.30 -18.47
C ASP A 148 7.46 7.94 -19.43
N LEU A 149 8.70 8.06 -18.96
CA LEU A 149 9.85 8.50 -19.75
C LEU A 149 10.87 7.37 -19.94
N SER A 150 10.46 6.12 -19.76
CA SER A 150 11.34 4.95 -19.82
C SER A 150 11.98 4.75 -21.20
N SER A 151 11.39 5.29 -22.27
CA SER A 151 11.98 5.33 -23.61
C SER A 151 13.26 6.17 -23.68
N PHE A 152 13.46 7.10 -22.74
CA PHE A 152 14.66 7.93 -22.64
C PHE A 152 15.71 7.37 -21.66
N ASN A 153 15.52 6.13 -21.20
CA ASN A 153 16.49 5.46 -20.34
C ASN A 153 17.84 5.28 -21.05
N THR A 154 18.92 5.51 -20.31
CA THR A 154 20.30 5.24 -20.74
C THR A 154 20.99 4.36 -19.70
N SER A 155 22.23 3.93 -19.98
CA SER A 155 23.06 3.23 -18.98
C SER A 155 23.36 4.06 -17.74
N ARG A 156 23.28 5.40 -17.84
CA ARG A 156 23.59 6.34 -16.74
C ARG A 156 22.37 6.91 -16.05
N ARG A 157 21.20 6.93 -16.72
CA ARG A 157 19.99 7.56 -16.22
C ARG A 157 18.79 6.67 -16.46
N ARG A 158 18.05 6.36 -15.39
CA ARG A 158 16.81 5.61 -15.43
C ARG A 158 15.66 6.41 -14.83
N PHE A 159 14.56 6.47 -15.57
CA PHE A 159 13.28 6.98 -15.15
C PHE A 159 12.43 5.84 -14.61
N ASP A 160 11.79 6.09 -13.48
CA ASP A 160 10.80 5.18 -12.93
C ASP A 160 9.50 5.32 -13.73
N SER A 161 8.73 4.24 -13.82
CA SER A 161 7.43 4.21 -14.50
C SER A 161 6.41 3.48 -13.65
N ASN A 162 5.13 3.67 -13.97
CA ASN A 162 3.98 3.16 -13.20
C ASN A 162 4.08 3.51 -11.71
N ILE A 163 4.47 4.75 -11.48
CA ILE A 163 4.83 5.26 -10.17
C ILE A 163 3.62 5.20 -9.21
N GLY A 164 2.43 5.60 -9.65
CA GLY A 164 1.20 5.48 -8.89
C GLY A 164 0.84 4.04 -8.53
N LEU A 165 1.21 3.04 -9.35
CA LEU A 165 1.06 1.62 -8.97
C LEU A 165 2.11 1.19 -7.94
N ARG A 166 3.30 1.77 -7.98
CA ARG A 166 4.34 1.54 -6.97
C ARG A 166 3.96 2.14 -5.62
N ASP A 167 3.24 3.26 -5.61
CA ASP A 167 2.63 3.84 -4.41
C ASP A 167 1.66 2.84 -3.76
N VAL A 168 0.82 2.19 -4.56
CA VAL A 168 -0.10 1.13 -4.08
C VAL A 168 0.68 -0.08 -3.53
N LEU A 169 1.78 -0.47 -4.16
CA LEU A 169 2.65 -1.53 -3.63
C LEU A 169 3.32 -1.11 -2.31
N ALA A 170 3.69 0.16 -2.16
CA ALA A 170 4.23 0.69 -0.92
C ALA A 170 3.19 0.68 0.20
N VAL A 171 1.94 1.07 -0.09
CA VAL A 171 0.79 0.92 0.81
C VAL A 171 0.65 -0.53 1.29
N LEU A 172 0.64 -1.50 0.37
CA LEU A 172 0.46 -2.91 0.72
C LEU A 172 1.59 -3.44 1.60
N ARG A 173 2.84 -3.03 1.35
CA ARG A 173 3.97 -3.35 2.22
C ARG A 173 3.82 -2.71 3.59
N TRP A 174 3.41 -1.44 3.63
CA TRP A 174 3.17 -0.75 4.89
C TRP A 174 2.09 -1.45 5.71
N VAL A 175 0.98 -1.86 5.08
CA VAL A 175 -0.10 -2.63 5.73
C VAL A 175 0.43 -3.95 6.27
N ALA A 176 1.17 -4.72 5.46
CA ALA A 176 1.76 -5.99 5.90
C ALA A 176 2.69 -5.81 7.13
N ASP A 177 3.45 -4.72 7.17
CA ASP A 177 4.41 -4.45 8.24
C ASP A 177 3.78 -3.86 9.52
N ASN A 178 2.61 -3.22 9.44
CA ASN A 178 2.09 -2.38 10.53
C ASN A 178 0.66 -2.69 10.98
N ILE A 179 -0.16 -3.37 10.17
CA ILE A 179 -1.60 -3.43 10.46
C ILE A 179 -1.95 -4.19 11.75
N ALA A 180 -1.07 -5.07 12.22
CA ALA A 180 -1.23 -5.82 13.46
C ALA A 180 -1.39 -4.93 14.70
N VAL A 181 -0.71 -3.78 14.75
CA VAL A 181 -0.84 -2.85 15.90
C VAL A 181 -2.16 -2.08 15.90
N PHE A 182 -2.89 -2.12 14.79
CA PHE A 182 -4.26 -1.61 14.66
C PHE A 182 -5.31 -2.74 14.77
N GLY A 183 -4.87 -3.95 15.17
CA GLY A 183 -5.71 -5.14 15.34
C GLY A 183 -6.04 -5.91 14.06
N GLY A 184 -5.44 -5.55 12.92
CA GLY A 184 -5.63 -6.27 11.65
C GLY A 184 -4.70 -7.47 11.50
N ASP A 185 -5.12 -8.47 10.74
CA ASP A 185 -4.30 -9.63 10.36
C ASP A 185 -3.57 -9.35 9.01
N PRO A 186 -2.23 -9.25 9.01
CA PRO A 186 -1.46 -9.01 7.78
C PRO A 186 -1.56 -10.14 6.75
N GLU A 187 -2.01 -11.34 7.13
CA GLU A 187 -2.22 -12.48 6.24
C GLU A 187 -3.64 -12.54 5.67
N LYS A 188 -4.56 -11.68 6.14
CA LYS A 188 -5.97 -11.58 5.67
C LYS A 188 -6.29 -10.22 5.07
N VAL A 189 -5.47 -9.81 4.10
CA VAL A 189 -5.64 -8.52 3.40
C VAL A 189 -6.42 -8.70 2.10
N THR A 190 -7.54 -7.97 1.98
CA THR A 190 -8.35 -7.87 0.76
C THR A 190 -8.19 -6.48 0.15
N LEU A 191 -7.78 -6.44 -1.11
CA LEU A 191 -7.69 -5.20 -1.89
C LEU A 191 -8.97 -4.98 -2.69
N PHE A 192 -9.59 -3.80 -2.58
CA PHE A 192 -10.84 -3.47 -3.30
C PHE A 192 -10.87 -2.00 -3.74
N GLY A 193 -11.68 -1.68 -4.75
CA GLY A 193 -11.72 -0.35 -5.36
C GLY A 193 -12.78 -0.23 -6.45
N GLU A 194 -13.00 0.98 -6.96
CA GLU A 194 -14.02 1.31 -7.96
C GLU A 194 -13.40 2.03 -9.18
N SER A 195 -14.01 1.85 -10.37
CA SER A 195 -13.73 2.49 -11.67
C SER A 195 -12.33 2.29 -12.26
N ALA A 196 -11.26 2.74 -11.60
CA ALA A 196 -9.91 2.74 -12.18
C ALA A 196 -9.22 1.37 -12.15
N ARG A 197 -9.84 0.36 -11.53
CA ARG A 197 -9.23 -0.95 -11.27
C ARG A 197 -9.89 -2.08 -12.05
N GLU A 198 -9.73 -2.06 -13.37
CA GLU A 198 -9.82 -3.27 -14.20
C GLU A 198 -8.93 -3.14 -15.45
N SER A 199 -7.61 -3.00 -15.26
CA SER A 199 -6.67 -3.07 -16.40
C SER A 199 -5.31 -3.71 -16.09
N SER A 200 -5.07 -4.22 -14.88
CA SER A 200 -3.90 -5.05 -14.60
C SER A 200 -4.22 -6.53 -14.82
N ARG A 201 -4.24 -6.97 -16.08
CA ARG A 201 -3.92 -8.39 -16.34
C ARG A 201 -2.48 -8.64 -15.85
N PRO A 202 -2.16 -9.82 -15.29
CA PRO A 202 -0.80 -10.08 -14.87
C PRO A 202 0.12 -9.96 -16.10
N CYS A 203 1.13 -9.10 -16.02
CA CYS A 203 2.27 -9.19 -16.92
C CYS A 203 2.86 -10.59 -16.77
N SER A 204 2.48 -11.50 -17.68
CA SER A 204 3.12 -12.80 -17.77
C SER A 204 4.56 -12.56 -18.23
N PRO A 205 5.58 -13.03 -17.50
CA PRO A 205 6.93 -13.02 -18.04
C PRO A 205 7.00 -13.97 -19.25
N PRO A 206 7.89 -13.73 -20.22
CA PRO A 206 8.05 -14.63 -21.34
C PRO A 206 8.43 -16.02 -20.80
N ARG A 207 7.58 -17.02 -21.06
CA ARG A 207 7.86 -18.41 -20.74
C ARG A 207 9.11 -18.85 -21.50
N ARG A 208 10.25 -18.97 -20.80
CA ARG A 208 11.36 -19.80 -21.26
C ARG A 208 11.01 -21.27 -21.01
N PRO A 209 11.24 -22.18 -21.96
CA PRO A 209 11.03 -23.60 -21.73
C PRO A 209 12.12 -24.11 -20.77
N ARG A 210 11.73 -24.50 -19.56
CA ARG A 210 12.59 -25.34 -18.71
C ARG A 210 12.46 -26.78 -19.18
N VAL A 211 13.48 -27.24 -19.92
CA VAL A 211 13.75 -28.67 -20.10
C VAL A 211 14.16 -29.23 -18.74
N CYS A 212 13.22 -29.91 -18.07
CA CYS A 212 13.52 -30.79 -16.95
C CYS A 212 13.74 -32.20 -17.50
N SER A 213 14.94 -32.49 -18.01
CA SER A 213 15.37 -33.89 -18.19
C SER A 213 15.98 -34.38 -16.88
N ARG A 214 15.39 -35.45 -16.38
CA ARG A 214 15.60 -36.09 -15.08
C ARG A 214 17.07 -36.43 -14.79
N ARG A 215 17.46 -36.22 -13.54
CA ARG A 215 18.60 -36.88 -12.90
C ARG A 215 18.55 -38.39 -13.18
N ARG A 216 19.61 -38.93 -13.79
CA ARG A 216 20.02 -40.33 -13.63
C ARG A 216 21.47 -40.33 -13.19
N SER A 217 21.69 -40.84 -11.98
CA SER A 217 22.96 -41.42 -11.57
C SER A 217 22.63 -42.83 -11.08
N PRO A 218 23.32 -43.85 -11.58
CA PRO A 218 23.57 -45.04 -10.76
C PRO A 218 25.08 -45.28 -10.68
N ARG A 219 25.61 -45.19 -9.45
CA ARG A 219 26.90 -45.80 -9.13
C ARG A 219 26.76 -47.33 -9.09
N ALA A 220 27.65 -47.96 -9.83
CA ALA A 220 28.41 -49.19 -9.54
C ALA A 220 27.64 -50.46 -9.12
N HIS A 221 27.68 -51.48 -9.99
CA HIS A 221 28.38 -52.74 -9.70
C HIS A 221 28.40 -53.73 -10.89
N ARG A 222 29.44 -54.58 -10.90
CA ARG A 222 29.71 -55.79 -11.71
C ARG A 222 30.38 -55.55 -13.08
N ARG A 223 31.70 -55.78 -13.18
CA ARG A 223 32.44 -57.06 -13.32
C ARG A 223 32.64 -57.41 -14.81
N HIS A 224 33.86 -57.18 -15.31
CA HIS A 224 34.44 -58.00 -16.36
C HIS A 224 35.85 -58.44 -15.95
N ARG A 225 35.97 -59.73 -15.66
CA ARG A 225 37.11 -60.58 -16.08
C ARG A 225 37.01 -60.67 -17.62
N SER A 226 38.05 -60.76 -18.45
CA SER A 226 39.32 -61.49 -18.34
C SER A 226 40.24 -61.14 -19.53
N THR A 227 41.56 -61.36 -19.34
CA THR A 227 42.61 -61.76 -20.32
C THR A 227 42.96 -60.77 -21.46
N THR A 228 44.21 -60.33 -21.65
CA THR A 228 45.40 -61.14 -22.01
C THR A 228 46.74 -60.40 -21.83
N ARG A 229 47.77 -61.20 -21.46
CA ARG A 229 49.24 -61.00 -21.47
C ARG A 229 49.89 -60.05 -20.48
#